data_AF-A0A8H4LWM3-F1
#
_entry.id   AF-A0A8H4LWM3-F1
#
_cell.length_a   1.000
_cell.length_b   1.000
_cell.length_c   1.000
_cell.angle_alpha   90.00
_cell.angle_beta   90.00
_cell.angle_gamma   90.00
#
_symmetry.space_group_name_H-M   'P 1'
#
loop_
_entity.id
_entity.type
_entity.pdbx_description
1 polymer ?
#
loop_
_entity_poly.entity_id
_entity_poly.type
_entity_poly.pdbx_seq_one_letter_code
_entity_poly.pdbx_strand_id
1 'polypeptide(L)'
;MDAVLEPTPKERAFYYAGLPSSPKLVARSSSEPSYLRLDEWGNPICKKLHIVGDHPIIAKWNDDAPTSPRAQVVDLLSACNVDWHAIDVLRIGDLDARIASVMLFISVEPDSLSWQTGRAVAMQCRLILLHHDLPDVHCEIKESRLVPLTSPKVLQLPGHDMAMRYADRRRMLCDLVGNIISAEDTPTKQGTSCIYLREAGTNAVYALTCRHVCFGPEEEEQLIPGTALSQSSAALKKCIMQPGGGTFDKVLRDLDEFEQHHARKLEEFEQRAGIEDEDRRMRKVQFQQYSLASIQPILADFQARRQPGTRVIGQVAYVRDDFGDNCNIKRAIDVTYTTPMEWILEDFRACGLDLDIVSRLPLSRGHASPVPGPAAYLSLLASRCRVASGSSS
;
A
#
# COMPACT_ATOMS: atom_id res chain seq x y z
N MET A 1 -35.84 -7.49 -24.15
CA MET A 1 -35.33 -6.24 -23.56
C MET A 1 -34.97 -6.58 -22.14
N ASP A 2 -33.71 -6.81 -21.86
CA ASP A 2 -33.30 -7.23 -20.52
C ASP A 2 -33.45 -6.04 -19.57
N ALA A 3 -34.15 -6.27 -18.46
CA ALA A 3 -34.46 -5.21 -17.51
C ALA A 3 -33.16 -4.66 -16.93
N VAL A 4 -32.92 -3.37 -17.17
CA VAL A 4 -31.86 -2.61 -16.51
C VAL A 4 -32.25 -2.46 -15.04
N LEU A 5 -31.75 -3.37 -14.21
CA LEU A 5 -32.08 -3.42 -12.79
C LEU A 5 -31.10 -2.57 -11.98
N GLU A 6 -31.66 -1.78 -11.07
CA GLU A 6 -30.91 -1.18 -9.98
C GLU A 6 -30.35 -2.28 -9.07
N PRO A 7 -29.06 -2.23 -8.68
CA PRO A 7 -28.48 -3.20 -7.77
C PRO A 7 -29.29 -3.31 -6.49
N THR A 8 -29.72 -4.53 -6.15
CA THR A 8 -30.48 -4.78 -4.92
C THR A 8 -29.65 -4.38 -3.68
N PRO A 9 -30.25 -4.06 -2.52
CA PRO A 9 -29.49 -3.73 -1.31
C PRO A 9 -28.44 -4.79 -0.94
N LYS A 10 -28.74 -6.07 -1.23
CA LYS A 10 -27.81 -7.20 -1.04
C LYS A 10 -26.65 -7.17 -2.06
N GLU A 11 -26.94 -6.90 -3.34
CA GLU A 11 -25.91 -6.71 -4.37
C GLU A 11 -25.02 -5.51 -4.01
N ARG A 12 -25.59 -4.35 -3.69
CA ARG A 12 -24.85 -3.14 -3.29
C ARG A 12 -23.85 -3.40 -2.17
N ALA A 13 -24.25 -4.16 -1.14
CA ALA A 13 -23.42 -4.44 0.03
C ALA A 13 -22.37 -5.55 -0.17
N PHE A 14 -22.64 -6.54 -1.05
CA PHE A 14 -21.81 -7.75 -1.15
C PHE A 14 -21.15 -7.97 -2.53
N TYR A 15 -21.38 -7.10 -3.52
CA TYR A 15 -20.76 -7.21 -4.85
C TYR A 15 -19.22 -7.31 -4.78
N TYR A 16 -18.60 -6.51 -3.90
CA TYR A 16 -17.15 -6.46 -3.68
C TYR A 16 -16.69 -7.21 -2.42
N ALA A 17 -17.42 -8.25 -2.00
CA ALA A 17 -17.03 -9.08 -0.86
C ALA A 17 -15.57 -9.55 -0.98
N GLY A 18 -14.80 -9.49 0.11
CA GLY A 18 -13.38 -9.86 0.13
C GLY A 18 -12.39 -8.73 -0.19
N LEU A 19 -12.83 -7.58 -0.69
CA LEU A 19 -11.96 -6.39 -0.79
C LEU A 19 -11.79 -5.71 0.59
N PRO A 20 -10.60 -5.16 0.93
CA PRO A 20 -10.30 -4.74 2.32
C PRO A 20 -11.24 -3.70 2.95
N SER A 21 -11.85 -2.84 2.12
CA SER A 21 -12.79 -1.80 2.58
C SER A 21 -14.26 -2.18 2.38
N SER A 22 -14.56 -3.37 1.86
CA SER A 22 -15.92 -3.83 1.45
C SER A 22 -16.75 -2.71 0.79
N PRO A 23 -16.26 -2.09 -0.31
CA PRO A 23 -16.89 -0.92 -0.89
C PRO A 23 -18.29 -1.26 -1.43
N LYS A 24 -19.24 -0.32 -1.36
CA LYS A 24 -20.58 -0.56 -1.94
C LYS A 24 -20.55 -0.34 -3.46
N LEU A 25 -21.28 -1.16 -4.21
CA LEU A 25 -21.56 -0.89 -5.62
C LEU A 25 -22.60 0.24 -5.73
N VAL A 26 -22.28 1.28 -6.50
CA VAL A 26 -23.21 2.36 -6.88
C VAL A 26 -23.87 2.02 -8.21
N ALA A 27 -23.06 1.77 -9.24
CA ALA A 27 -23.52 1.50 -10.59
C ALA A 27 -22.49 0.73 -11.41
N ARG A 28 -22.94 0.06 -12.47
CA ARG A 28 -22.09 -0.66 -13.42
C ARG A 28 -22.62 -0.53 -14.85
N SER A 29 -21.69 -0.56 -15.80
CA SER A 29 -21.97 -0.50 -17.24
C SER A 29 -22.36 -1.87 -17.82
N SER A 30 -21.90 -2.97 -17.22
CA SER A 30 -22.42 -4.30 -17.56
C SER A 30 -23.91 -4.39 -17.22
N SER A 31 -24.67 -5.09 -18.07
CA SER A 31 -26.08 -5.41 -17.84
C SER A 31 -26.29 -6.88 -17.47
N GLU A 32 -25.22 -7.65 -17.28
CA GLU A 32 -25.31 -9.04 -16.85
C GLU A 32 -25.87 -9.14 -15.41
N PRO A 33 -26.82 -10.05 -15.12
CA PRO A 33 -27.30 -10.26 -13.76
C PRO A 33 -26.16 -10.71 -12.83
N SER A 34 -25.92 -9.96 -11.75
CA SER A 34 -24.91 -10.33 -10.76
C SER A 34 -25.55 -11.13 -9.63
N TYR A 35 -25.42 -12.44 -9.69
CA TYR A 35 -25.81 -13.31 -8.59
C TYR A 35 -24.70 -13.35 -7.54
N LEU A 36 -25.06 -13.14 -6.27
CA LEU A 36 -24.15 -13.36 -5.15
C LEU A 36 -23.83 -14.86 -5.07
N ARG A 37 -22.67 -15.25 -5.60
CA ARG A 37 -22.16 -16.62 -5.49
C ARG A 37 -21.78 -16.90 -4.04
N LEU A 38 -22.18 -18.06 -3.53
CA LEU A 38 -21.84 -18.53 -2.19
C LEU A 38 -20.93 -19.75 -2.29
N ASP A 39 -20.05 -19.92 -1.31
CA ASP A 39 -19.25 -21.12 -1.10
C ASP A 39 -20.08 -22.27 -0.49
N GLU A 40 -19.47 -23.44 -0.30
CA GLU A 40 -20.12 -24.62 0.29
C GLU A 40 -20.54 -24.45 1.77
N TRP A 41 -20.10 -23.38 2.43
CA TRP A 41 -20.48 -23.00 3.79
C TRP A 41 -21.51 -21.85 3.83
N GLY A 42 -21.94 -21.35 2.66
CA GLY A 42 -22.93 -20.28 2.52
C GLY A 42 -22.38 -18.85 2.62
N ASN A 43 -21.05 -18.65 2.60
CA ASN A 43 -20.44 -17.32 2.60
C ASN A 43 -20.29 -16.77 1.18
N PRO A 44 -20.31 -15.45 0.97
CA PRO A 44 -19.95 -14.85 -0.32
C PRO A 44 -18.57 -15.30 -0.83
N ILE A 45 -18.50 -15.72 -2.09
CA ILE A 45 -17.20 -15.94 -2.75
C ILE A 45 -16.50 -14.59 -2.89
N CYS A 46 -15.34 -14.45 -2.25
CA CYS A 46 -14.55 -13.24 -2.27
C CYS A 46 -14.08 -12.88 -3.69
N LYS A 47 -14.15 -11.59 -4.06
CA LYS A 47 -13.45 -11.03 -5.21
C LYS A 47 -12.02 -10.65 -4.86
N LYS A 48 -11.16 -10.62 -5.88
CA LYS A 48 -9.76 -10.23 -5.77
C LYS A 48 -9.38 -9.26 -6.88
N LEU A 49 -8.59 -8.25 -6.51
CA LEU A 49 -7.97 -7.32 -7.45
C LEU A 49 -6.61 -7.84 -7.91
N HIS A 50 -6.31 -7.65 -9.18
CA HIS A 50 -5.07 -8.04 -9.84
C HIS A 50 -4.54 -6.88 -10.69
N ILE A 51 -3.23 -6.85 -10.91
CA ILE A 51 -2.63 -5.96 -11.91
C ILE A 51 -3.17 -6.29 -13.31
N VAL A 52 -3.20 -5.29 -14.19
CA VAL A 52 -3.73 -5.45 -15.55
C VAL A 52 -2.90 -6.43 -16.39
N GLY A 53 -1.57 -6.46 -16.22
CA GLY A 53 -0.68 -7.32 -17.00
C GLY A 53 -0.71 -6.95 -18.49
N ASP A 54 -0.54 -7.91 -19.38
CA ASP A 54 -0.65 -7.67 -20.82
C ASP A 54 -2.09 -7.26 -21.20
N HIS A 55 -2.25 -6.04 -21.69
CA HIS A 55 -3.53 -5.48 -22.14
C HIS A 55 -3.35 -4.14 -22.90
N PRO A 56 -4.06 -3.90 -24.03
CA PRO A 56 -3.94 -2.66 -24.81
C PRO A 56 -4.22 -1.37 -24.04
N ILE A 57 -5.04 -1.42 -22.97
CA ILE A 57 -5.33 -0.25 -22.13
C ILE A 57 -4.07 0.37 -21.51
N ILE A 58 -3.00 -0.40 -21.23
CA ILE A 58 -1.81 0.16 -20.59
C ILE A 58 -1.14 1.20 -21.49
N ALA A 59 -1.02 0.90 -22.79
CA ALA A 59 -0.49 1.83 -23.77
C ALA A 59 -1.47 3.00 -24.05
N LYS A 60 -2.77 2.70 -24.14
CA LYS A 60 -3.78 3.71 -24.53
C LYS A 60 -4.21 4.67 -23.40
N TRP A 61 -4.16 4.27 -22.12
CA TRP A 61 -4.83 4.99 -21.04
C TRP A 61 -4.34 6.42 -20.80
N ASN A 62 -3.01 6.61 -20.81
CA ASN A 62 -2.36 7.91 -20.60
C ASN A 62 -1.61 8.41 -21.86
N ASP A 63 -2.06 8.05 -23.07
CA ASP A 63 -1.45 8.56 -24.31
C ASP A 63 -1.44 10.11 -24.29
N ASP A 64 -0.34 10.76 -24.71
CA ASP A 64 -0.04 12.18 -24.41
C ASP A 64 -0.94 13.20 -25.14
N ALA A 65 -1.98 12.73 -25.82
CA ALA A 65 -2.97 13.57 -26.47
C ALA A 65 -4.08 14.02 -25.51
N PRO A 66 -4.65 15.24 -25.69
CA PRO A 66 -5.87 15.67 -24.98
C PRO A 66 -7.09 14.79 -25.28
N THR A 67 -6.98 13.87 -26.25
CA THR A 67 -7.99 12.88 -26.61
C THR A 67 -7.84 11.54 -25.89
N SER A 68 -6.92 11.39 -24.91
CA SER A 68 -6.73 10.11 -24.23
C SER A 68 -7.99 9.60 -23.50
N PRO A 69 -8.15 8.28 -23.30
CA PRO A 69 -9.28 7.72 -22.57
C PRO A 69 -9.39 8.29 -21.15
N ARG A 70 -8.24 8.50 -20.48
CA ARG A 70 -8.20 9.11 -19.15
C ARG A 70 -8.68 10.55 -19.17
N ALA A 71 -8.18 11.39 -20.08
CA ALA A 71 -8.58 12.80 -20.16
C ALA A 71 -10.10 12.90 -20.38
N GLN A 72 -10.64 12.17 -21.36
CA GLN A 72 -12.08 12.13 -21.63
C GLN A 72 -12.91 11.63 -20.44
N VAL A 73 -12.43 10.64 -19.68
CA VAL A 73 -13.14 10.17 -18.46
C VAL A 73 -13.11 11.23 -17.35
N VAL A 74 -12.00 11.95 -17.17
CA VAL A 74 -11.90 13.06 -16.20
C VAL A 74 -12.84 14.20 -16.61
N ASP A 75 -12.81 14.63 -17.86
CA ASP A 75 -13.68 15.69 -18.40
C ASP A 75 -15.16 15.33 -18.26
N LEU A 76 -15.54 14.09 -18.56
CA LEU A 76 -16.88 13.57 -18.35
C LEU A 76 -17.31 13.65 -16.88
N LEU A 77 -16.45 13.22 -15.95
CA LEU A 77 -16.76 13.25 -14.52
C LEU A 77 -16.91 14.67 -13.99
N SER A 78 -16.08 15.60 -14.46
CA SER A 78 -16.21 17.04 -14.17
C SER A 78 -17.48 17.64 -14.78
N ALA A 79 -17.81 17.32 -16.04
CA ALA A 79 -19.02 17.80 -16.71
C ALA A 79 -20.32 17.26 -16.07
N CYS A 80 -20.30 16.03 -15.56
CA CYS A 80 -21.39 15.45 -14.78
C CYS A 80 -21.40 15.87 -13.29
N ASN A 81 -20.45 16.71 -12.84
CA ASN A 81 -20.30 17.16 -11.46
C ASN A 81 -20.30 15.99 -10.45
N VAL A 82 -19.54 14.94 -10.75
CA VAL A 82 -19.39 13.76 -9.89
C VAL A 82 -18.33 14.02 -8.82
N ASP A 83 -18.64 13.75 -7.56
CA ASP A 83 -17.68 13.86 -6.45
C ASP A 83 -16.79 12.59 -6.38
N TRP A 84 -15.85 12.50 -7.32
CA TRP A 84 -14.92 11.38 -7.45
C TRP A 84 -13.56 11.67 -6.79
N HIS A 85 -12.89 10.61 -6.33
CA HIS A 85 -11.64 10.70 -5.59
C HIS A 85 -10.52 9.81 -6.16
N ALA A 86 -10.86 8.75 -6.89
CA ALA A 86 -9.89 7.90 -7.57
C ALA A 86 -10.50 7.27 -8.84
N ILE A 87 -9.65 7.09 -9.85
CA ILE A 87 -9.95 6.40 -11.10
C ILE A 87 -8.88 5.32 -11.27
N ASP A 88 -9.26 4.05 -11.15
CA ASP A 88 -8.33 2.91 -11.16
C ASP A 88 -8.62 2.01 -12.36
N VAL A 89 -7.59 1.50 -13.03
CA VAL A 89 -7.72 0.44 -14.04
C VAL A 89 -7.05 -0.82 -13.50
N LEU A 90 -7.86 -1.83 -13.17
CA LEU A 90 -7.41 -3.06 -12.51
C LEU A 90 -8.15 -4.27 -13.08
N ARG A 91 -7.61 -5.48 -12.87
CA ARG A 91 -8.37 -6.71 -13.09
C ARG A 91 -9.18 -7.06 -11.83
N ILE A 92 -10.43 -7.48 -12.00
CA ILE A 92 -11.26 -8.02 -10.93
C ILE A 92 -11.88 -9.36 -11.34
N GLY A 93 -11.93 -10.30 -10.40
CA GLY A 93 -12.58 -11.59 -10.57
C GLY A 93 -12.90 -12.20 -9.20
N ASP A 94 -13.72 -13.24 -9.20
CA ASP A 94 -13.93 -14.07 -8.02
C ASP A 94 -12.64 -14.85 -7.70
N LEU A 95 -12.44 -15.28 -6.44
CA LEU A 95 -11.21 -15.94 -6.00
C LEU A 95 -10.92 -17.26 -6.75
N ASP A 96 -11.96 -17.90 -7.28
CA ASP A 96 -11.90 -19.11 -8.10
C ASP A 96 -11.84 -18.86 -9.62
N ALA A 97 -11.91 -17.60 -10.05
CA ALA A 97 -11.88 -17.24 -11.46
C ALA A 97 -10.49 -17.44 -12.07
N ARG A 98 -10.41 -18.25 -13.14
CA ARG A 98 -9.15 -18.48 -13.88
C ARG A 98 -8.62 -17.23 -14.59
N ILE A 99 -9.51 -16.33 -15.00
CA ILE A 99 -9.19 -15.09 -15.70
C ILE A 99 -10.06 -13.98 -15.09
N ALA A 100 -9.42 -12.90 -14.65
CA ALA A 100 -10.08 -11.72 -14.11
C ALA A 100 -10.25 -10.65 -15.21
N SER A 101 -11.44 -10.06 -15.29
CA SER A 101 -11.80 -9.05 -16.30
C SER A 101 -11.14 -7.70 -16.00
N VAL A 102 -10.72 -6.97 -17.03
CA VAL A 102 -10.20 -5.60 -16.86
C VAL A 102 -11.35 -4.65 -16.62
N MET A 103 -11.24 -3.82 -15.59
CA MET A 103 -12.28 -2.93 -15.11
C MET A 103 -11.73 -1.52 -14.91
N LEU A 104 -12.48 -0.53 -15.37
CA LEU A 104 -12.34 0.87 -14.98
C LEU A 104 -13.19 1.10 -13.73
N PHE A 105 -12.55 1.40 -12.61
CA PHE A 105 -13.20 1.77 -11.37
C PHE A 105 -13.23 3.29 -11.20
N ILE A 106 -14.39 3.80 -10.80
CA ILE A 106 -14.57 5.18 -10.36
C ILE A 106 -14.98 5.16 -8.90
N SER A 107 -14.21 5.84 -8.06
CA SER A 107 -14.39 5.88 -6.61
C SER A 107 -15.02 7.22 -6.24
N VAL A 108 -16.19 7.20 -5.60
CA VAL A 108 -16.96 8.40 -5.21
C VAL A 108 -17.24 8.43 -3.72
N GLU A 109 -17.38 9.62 -3.11
CA GLU A 109 -17.71 9.73 -1.67
C GLU A 109 -19.05 9.01 -1.39
N PRO A 110 -19.21 8.30 -0.26
CA PRO A 110 -20.43 7.56 0.03
C PRO A 110 -21.70 8.42 -0.03
N ASP A 111 -22.77 7.84 -0.58
CA ASP A 111 -24.08 8.47 -0.75
C ASP A 111 -24.11 9.77 -1.60
N SER A 112 -23.00 10.16 -2.24
CA SER A 112 -22.91 11.36 -3.11
C SER A 112 -23.58 11.22 -4.48
N LEU A 113 -23.78 9.98 -4.98
CA LEU A 113 -24.20 9.69 -6.35
C LEU A 113 -25.36 8.68 -6.38
N SER A 114 -26.44 9.03 -7.07
CA SER A 114 -27.58 8.13 -7.29
C SER A 114 -27.23 7.01 -8.28
N TRP A 115 -27.91 5.86 -8.20
CA TRP A 115 -27.75 4.78 -9.19
C TRP A 115 -28.03 5.25 -10.62
N GLN A 116 -29.05 6.10 -10.81
CA GLN A 116 -29.48 6.58 -12.13
C GLN A 116 -28.37 7.41 -12.81
N THR A 117 -27.83 8.41 -12.09
CA THR A 117 -26.72 9.23 -12.58
C THR A 117 -25.44 8.41 -12.70
N GLY A 118 -25.12 7.58 -11.70
CA GLY A 118 -23.95 6.70 -11.72
C GLY A 118 -23.97 5.71 -12.88
N ARG A 119 -25.13 5.18 -13.27
CA ARG A 119 -25.26 4.32 -14.45
C ARG A 119 -25.05 5.11 -15.73
N ALA A 120 -25.63 6.32 -15.85
CA ALA A 120 -25.42 7.17 -17.02
C ALA A 120 -23.93 7.52 -17.22
N VAL A 121 -23.22 7.82 -16.12
CA VAL A 121 -21.77 8.05 -16.12
C VAL A 121 -21.01 6.77 -16.51
N ALA A 122 -21.26 5.63 -15.85
CA ALA A 122 -20.58 4.37 -16.14
C ALA A 122 -20.76 3.92 -17.61
N MET A 123 -21.96 4.14 -18.18
CA MET A 123 -22.24 3.87 -19.59
C MET A 123 -21.47 4.83 -20.52
N GLN A 124 -21.34 6.11 -20.18
CA GLN A 124 -20.54 7.06 -20.98
C GLN A 124 -19.03 6.77 -20.89
N CYS A 125 -18.50 6.44 -19.71
CA CYS A 125 -17.13 5.94 -19.57
C CYS A 125 -16.90 4.68 -20.41
N ARG A 126 -17.88 3.77 -20.48
CA ARG A 126 -17.83 2.59 -21.35
C ARG A 126 -17.83 2.94 -22.84
N LEU A 127 -18.57 3.98 -23.26
CA LEU A 127 -18.55 4.47 -24.65
C LEU A 127 -17.21 5.10 -25.03
N ILE A 128 -16.57 5.85 -24.11
CA ILE A 128 -15.21 6.37 -24.30
C ILE A 128 -14.22 5.20 -24.53
N LEU A 129 -14.26 4.18 -23.66
CA LEU A 129 -13.40 3.00 -23.81
C LEU A 129 -13.66 2.25 -25.12
N LEU A 130 -14.92 2.12 -25.56
CA LEU A 130 -15.27 1.53 -26.86
C LEU A 130 -14.74 2.34 -28.05
N HIS A 131 -14.78 3.68 -27.98
CA HIS A 131 -14.23 4.55 -29.03
C HIS A 131 -12.69 4.42 -29.17
N HIS A 132 -12.01 4.01 -28.10
CA HIS A 132 -10.58 3.74 -28.06
C HIS A 132 -10.21 2.26 -28.31
N ASP A 133 -11.09 1.48 -28.95
CA ASP A 133 -10.93 0.03 -29.20
C ASP A 133 -10.60 -0.79 -27.94
N LEU A 134 -11.27 -0.51 -26.81
CA LEU A 134 -11.17 -1.32 -25.59
C LEU A 134 -12.51 -2.03 -25.30
N PRO A 135 -12.96 -2.96 -26.19
CA PRO A 135 -14.30 -3.54 -26.15
C PRO A 135 -14.51 -4.57 -25.03
N ASP A 136 -13.50 -4.89 -24.23
CA ASP A 136 -13.58 -5.80 -23.08
C ASP A 136 -13.51 -5.08 -21.72
N VAL A 137 -13.14 -3.79 -21.69
CA VAL A 137 -13.06 -3.01 -20.46
C VAL A 137 -14.42 -2.40 -20.11
N HIS A 138 -15.01 -2.88 -19.02
CA HIS A 138 -16.23 -2.30 -18.44
C HIS A 138 -15.89 -1.25 -17.37
N CYS A 139 -16.85 -0.36 -17.11
CA CYS A 139 -16.79 0.62 -16.03
C CYS A 139 -17.73 0.26 -14.87
N GLU A 140 -17.23 0.41 -13.64
CA GLU A 140 -17.98 0.27 -12.38
C GLU A 140 -17.70 1.45 -11.45
N ILE A 141 -18.74 1.89 -10.72
CA ILE A 141 -18.67 2.98 -9.75
C ILE A 141 -18.90 2.40 -8.35
N LYS A 142 -17.99 2.72 -7.43
CA LYS A 142 -18.01 2.24 -6.05
C LYS A 142 -17.91 3.39 -5.05
N GLU A 143 -18.61 3.24 -3.93
CA GLU A 143 -18.46 4.13 -2.78
C GLU A 143 -17.06 3.91 -2.18
N SER A 144 -16.34 5.00 -1.93
CA SER A 144 -15.03 4.97 -1.31
C SER A 144 -14.74 6.33 -0.68
N ARG A 145 -14.40 6.32 0.61
CA ARG A 145 -14.00 7.54 1.31
C ARG A 145 -12.49 7.73 1.20
N LEU A 146 -12.08 8.89 0.68
CA LEU A 146 -10.67 9.29 0.77
C LEU A 146 -10.41 9.78 2.20
N VAL A 147 -9.80 8.91 3.02
CA VAL A 147 -9.27 9.30 4.32
C VAL A 147 -7.80 9.66 4.12
N PRO A 148 -7.37 10.92 4.30
CA PRO A 148 -5.96 11.27 4.29
C PRO A 148 -5.25 10.48 5.39
N LEU A 149 -4.46 9.48 4.99
CA LEU A 149 -3.78 8.59 5.93
C LEU A 149 -2.50 9.25 6.46
N THR A 150 -2.67 10.35 7.19
CA THR A 150 -1.85 10.61 8.40
C THR A 150 -2.15 9.51 9.43
N SER A 151 -1.74 8.29 9.07
CA SER A 151 -2.08 6.96 9.62
C SER A 151 -3.57 6.52 9.57
N PRO A 152 -3.89 5.21 9.50
CA PRO A 152 -3.02 4.02 9.35
C PRO A 152 -3.39 2.99 8.23
N LYS A 153 -2.37 2.23 7.78
CA LYS A 153 -2.38 0.87 7.17
C LYS A 153 -3.00 0.63 5.76
N VAL A 154 -2.11 0.56 4.75
CA VAL A 154 -2.26 -0.06 3.40
C VAL A 154 -0.85 -0.58 2.99
N LEU A 155 -0.57 -1.72 2.34
CA LEU A 155 -1.31 -2.96 1.97
C LEU A 155 -0.35 -4.19 2.09
N GLN A 156 -0.71 -5.38 1.60
CA GLN A 156 0.12 -6.61 1.54
C GLN A 156 0.89 -6.76 0.20
N LEU A 157 2.03 -7.46 0.23
CA LEU A 157 2.86 -7.85 -0.93
C LEU A 157 3.40 -9.30 -0.74
N PRO A 158 3.91 -9.98 -1.80
CA PRO A 158 3.52 -11.36 -2.11
C PRO A 158 4.18 -12.46 -1.26
N GLY A 159 3.46 -13.59 -1.19
CA GLY A 159 3.72 -14.67 -0.24
C GLY A 159 5.13 -15.23 -0.25
N HIS A 160 5.79 -15.15 0.90
CA HIS A 160 6.71 -16.19 1.36
C HIS A 160 5.93 -17.03 2.36
N ASP A 161 5.65 -18.27 1.98
CA ASP A 161 4.99 -19.31 2.78
C ASP A 161 3.92 -18.80 3.76
N MET A 162 2.87 -18.16 3.21
CA MET A 162 1.76 -17.53 3.95
C MET A 162 0.84 -18.54 4.67
N ALA A 163 1.27 -19.79 4.84
CA ALA A 163 0.63 -20.77 5.70
C ALA A 163 0.85 -20.48 7.21
N MET A 164 1.80 -19.62 7.57
CA MET A 164 2.12 -19.31 8.96
C MET A 164 1.17 -18.25 9.54
N ARG A 165 0.49 -18.59 10.66
CA ARG A 165 -0.29 -17.62 11.44
C ARG A 165 0.60 -16.44 11.87
N TYR A 166 0.02 -15.23 11.87
CA TYR A 166 0.67 -13.98 12.28
C TYR A 166 1.84 -13.49 11.38
N ALA A 167 1.97 -14.00 10.15
CA ALA A 167 3.00 -13.56 9.20
C ALA A 167 3.06 -12.03 8.96
N ASP A 168 1.91 -11.35 9.01
CA ASP A 168 1.78 -9.88 8.91
C ASP A 168 2.35 -9.12 10.11
N ARG A 169 2.53 -9.76 11.27
CA ARG A 169 3.32 -9.20 12.40
C ARG A 169 4.82 -9.34 12.14
N ARG A 170 5.25 -10.52 11.67
CA ARG A 170 6.66 -10.79 11.32
C ARG A 170 7.16 -9.87 10.20
N ARG A 171 6.30 -9.52 9.24
CA ARG A 171 6.61 -8.57 8.14
C ARG A 171 7.23 -7.25 8.61
N MET A 172 6.81 -6.74 9.76
CA MET A 172 7.30 -5.48 10.33
C MET A 172 8.79 -5.49 10.68
N LEU A 173 9.41 -6.68 10.76
CA LEU A 173 10.85 -6.88 11.04
C LEU A 173 11.66 -7.24 9.78
N CYS A 174 11.02 -7.37 8.62
CA CYS A 174 11.67 -7.72 7.35
C CYS A 174 12.07 -6.48 6.54
N ASP A 175 12.86 -6.65 5.50
CA ASP A 175 13.23 -5.57 4.56
C ASP A 175 12.22 -5.43 3.40
N LEU A 176 10.94 -5.37 3.73
CA LEU A 176 9.86 -5.30 2.76
C LEU A 176 9.38 -3.87 2.55
N VAL A 177 9.08 -3.56 1.30
CA VAL A 177 8.47 -2.29 0.89
C VAL A 177 7.12 -2.10 1.61
N GLY A 178 6.83 -0.88 2.05
CA GLY A 178 5.60 -0.55 2.75
C GLY A 178 5.65 -0.76 4.28
N ASN A 179 6.84 -0.79 4.87
CA ASN A 179 7.01 -0.98 6.31
C ASN A 179 6.90 0.33 7.10
N ILE A 180 6.43 0.22 8.34
CA ILE A 180 6.21 1.38 9.21
C ILE A 180 7.51 1.84 9.86
N ILE A 181 7.97 3.04 9.54
CA ILE A 181 9.20 3.63 10.05
C ILE A 181 8.92 4.90 10.87
N SER A 182 9.90 5.33 11.68
CA SER A 182 9.92 6.63 12.36
C SER A 182 11.36 7.09 12.51
N ALA A 183 11.61 8.39 12.71
CA ALA A 183 12.90 8.81 13.26
C ALA A 183 13.12 8.27 14.68
N GLU A 184 14.39 8.15 15.11
CA GLU A 184 14.77 7.63 16.43
C GLU A 184 14.40 8.59 17.57
N ASP A 185 14.53 9.90 17.33
CA ASP A 185 14.20 10.98 18.26
C ASP A 185 12.68 11.24 18.39
N THR A 186 11.91 10.97 17.33
CA THR A 186 10.45 11.04 17.34
C THR A 186 9.80 9.67 17.08
N PRO A 187 9.95 8.67 17.99
CA PRO A 187 9.56 7.28 17.77
C PRO A 187 8.04 7.06 17.54
N THR A 188 7.21 8.03 17.94
CA THR A 188 5.76 8.00 17.78
C THR A 188 5.27 8.66 16.48
N LYS A 189 6.14 9.40 15.78
CA LYS A 189 5.83 10.02 14.50
C LYS A 189 6.13 9.02 13.39
N GLN A 190 5.08 8.36 12.89
CA GLN A 190 5.22 7.21 12.01
C GLN A 190 4.80 7.50 10.56
N GLY A 191 5.51 6.87 9.64
CA GLY A 191 5.19 6.84 8.21
C GLY A 191 5.65 5.54 7.59
N THR A 192 5.85 5.52 6.27
CA THR A 192 6.06 4.28 5.51
C THR A 192 7.32 4.35 4.64
N SER A 193 8.13 3.28 4.59
CA SER A 193 9.16 3.12 3.57
C SER A 193 8.51 2.83 2.20
N CYS A 194 8.68 3.75 1.26
CA CYS A 194 7.92 3.81 0.00
C CYS A 194 8.42 2.79 -1.04
N ILE A 195 9.72 2.77 -1.35
CA ILE A 195 10.42 1.82 -2.23
C ILE A 195 11.91 1.78 -1.86
N TYR A 196 12.66 0.83 -2.41
CA TYR A 196 14.12 0.83 -2.36
C TYR A 196 14.73 1.29 -3.69
N LEU A 197 15.79 2.10 -3.58
CA LEU A 197 16.61 2.60 -4.69
C LEU A 197 18.03 2.07 -4.52
N ARG A 198 18.72 1.70 -5.60
CA ARG A 198 20.13 1.32 -5.62
C ARG A 198 20.92 2.40 -6.35
N GLU A 199 22.09 2.75 -5.84
CA GLU A 199 23.02 3.61 -6.57
C GLU A 199 23.79 2.83 -7.64
N ALA A 200 23.77 3.32 -8.87
CA ALA A 200 24.40 2.70 -10.02
C ALA A 200 25.93 2.65 -9.84
N GLY A 201 26.52 1.50 -10.16
CA GLY A 201 27.94 1.25 -9.92
C GLY A 201 28.33 0.99 -8.46
N THR A 202 27.40 1.08 -7.49
CA THR A 202 27.68 0.76 -6.08
C THR A 202 26.72 -0.30 -5.51
N ASN A 203 27.03 -0.75 -4.30
CA ASN A 203 26.16 -1.65 -3.53
C ASN A 203 25.23 -0.90 -2.57
N ALA A 204 25.26 0.43 -2.54
CA ALA A 204 24.43 1.23 -1.66
C ALA A 204 22.95 1.07 -2.02
N VAL A 205 22.11 0.91 -0.99
CA VAL A 205 20.66 0.81 -1.13
C VAL A 205 20.02 1.81 -0.18
N TYR A 206 19.16 2.62 -0.76
CA TYR A 206 18.41 3.69 -0.12
C TYR A 206 16.96 3.26 -0.01
N ALA A 207 16.22 3.78 0.97
CA ALA A 207 14.76 3.72 0.93
C ALA A 207 14.16 5.11 0.75
N LEU A 208 13.12 5.22 -0.08
CA LEU A 208 12.33 6.45 -0.27
C LEU A 208 11.31 6.57 0.88
N THR A 209 11.10 7.76 1.41
CA THR A 209 10.04 8.11 2.38
C THR A 209 9.72 9.60 2.32
N CYS A 210 8.64 10.04 2.93
CA CYS A 210 8.26 11.45 2.94
C CYS A 210 9.04 12.24 4.01
N ARG A 211 9.45 13.48 3.70
CA ARG A 211 10.19 14.39 4.63
C ARG A 211 9.53 14.47 6.00
N HIS A 212 8.20 14.59 6.04
CA HIS A 212 7.41 14.70 7.27
C HIS A 212 7.51 13.49 8.21
N VAL A 213 7.97 12.32 7.74
CA VAL A 213 8.18 11.11 8.56
C VAL A 213 9.46 11.23 9.39
N CYS A 214 10.47 11.88 8.81
CA CYS A 214 11.77 12.08 9.44
C CYS A 214 11.82 13.40 10.23
N PHE A 215 11.30 14.49 9.66
CA PHE A 215 11.48 15.86 10.16
C PHE A 215 10.15 16.52 10.56
N GLY A 216 10.18 17.34 11.61
CA GLY A 216 9.13 18.28 12.04
C GLY A 216 8.86 19.42 11.03
N PRO A 217 7.85 20.26 11.30
CA PRO A 217 7.58 21.45 10.49
C PRO A 217 8.62 22.57 10.70
N GLU A 218 9.21 22.65 11.90
CA GLU A 218 10.26 23.62 12.26
C GLU A 218 11.68 23.13 11.93
N GLU A 219 11.82 21.88 11.48
CA GLU A 219 13.08 21.27 11.06
C GLU A 219 13.26 21.58 9.56
N GLU A 220 14.10 22.55 9.21
CA GLU A 220 14.37 23.02 7.83
C GLU A 220 15.63 22.38 7.20
N GLU A 221 16.16 21.31 7.80
CA GLU A 221 17.43 20.69 7.40
C GLU A 221 17.48 20.30 5.92
N GLN A 222 18.63 20.60 5.30
CA GLN A 222 19.01 20.14 3.97
C GLN A 222 20.33 19.38 4.01
N LEU A 223 20.31 18.15 3.52
CA LEU A 223 21.49 17.33 3.27
C LEU A 223 21.55 17.15 1.75
N ILE A 224 22.56 17.68 1.08
CA ILE A 224 22.75 17.44 -0.37
C ILE A 224 24.13 16.85 -0.62
N PRO A 225 24.24 15.57 -1.03
CA PRO A 225 25.52 14.92 -1.31
C PRO A 225 26.44 15.79 -2.18
N GLY A 226 27.71 15.87 -1.81
CA GLY A 226 28.71 16.68 -2.53
C GLY A 226 28.64 18.19 -2.29
N THR A 227 27.73 18.71 -1.45
CA THR A 227 27.64 20.16 -1.17
C THR A 227 28.35 20.58 0.12
N ALA A 228 28.81 21.83 0.18
CA ALA A 228 29.35 22.42 1.41
C ALA A 228 28.33 22.43 2.57
N LEU A 229 27.03 22.58 2.26
CA LEU A 229 25.95 22.50 3.24
C LEU A 229 25.89 21.12 3.92
N SER A 230 26.07 20.03 3.17
CA SER A 230 26.14 18.68 3.77
C SER A 230 27.31 18.50 4.74
N GLN A 231 28.43 19.20 4.55
CA GLN A 231 29.57 19.13 5.47
C GLN A 231 29.29 19.85 6.80
N SER A 232 28.52 20.95 6.75
CA SER A 232 28.05 21.65 7.95
C SER A 232 26.90 20.92 8.66
N SER A 233 26.04 20.24 7.90
CA SER A 233 24.88 19.50 8.43
C SER A 233 25.21 18.05 8.82
N ALA A 234 26.40 17.53 8.47
CA ALA A 234 26.88 16.18 8.80
C ALA A 234 26.93 15.83 10.32
N ALA A 235 26.76 16.82 11.20
CA ALA A 235 26.58 16.59 12.63
C ALA A 235 25.19 15.99 12.99
N LEU A 236 24.16 16.22 12.18
CA LEU A 236 22.79 15.74 12.39
C LEU A 236 22.59 14.33 11.79
N LYS A 237 22.96 13.31 12.56
CA LYS A 237 22.62 11.92 12.25
C LYS A 237 21.16 11.64 12.63
N LYS A 238 20.23 11.96 11.72
CA LYS A 238 18.81 11.61 11.86
C LYS A 238 18.62 10.11 11.61
N CYS A 239 18.74 9.30 12.66
CA CYS A 239 18.54 7.84 12.61
C CYS A 239 17.06 7.48 12.35
N ILE A 240 16.83 6.40 11.61
CA ILE A 240 15.49 5.89 11.27
C ILE A 240 15.33 4.47 11.82
N MET A 241 14.20 4.20 12.48
CA MET A 241 13.87 2.91 13.08
C MET A 241 12.76 2.17 12.33
N GLN A 242 12.84 0.84 12.36
CA GLN A 242 11.80 -0.07 11.88
C GLN A 242 11.58 -1.26 12.84
N PRO A 243 10.33 -1.53 13.27
CA PRO A 243 9.18 -0.66 13.16
C PRO A 243 9.29 0.51 14.14
N GLY A 244 8.73 1.67 13.78
CA GLY A 244 8.68 2.81 14.70
C GLY A 244 7.89 2.50 15.99
N GLY A 245 8.19 3.24 17.06
CA GLY A 245 7.79 2.95 18.45
C GLY A 245 6.31 2.61 18.66
N GLY A 246 5.39 3.49 18.26
CA GLY A 246 3.95 3.29 18.50
C GLY A 246 3.40 1.97 17.91
N THR A 247 3.85 1.61 16.72
CA THR A 247 3.50 0.35 16.05
C THR A 247 4.21 -0.84 16.69
N PHE A 248 5.49 -0.70 17.05
CA PHE A 248 6.23 -1.74 17.76
C PHE A 248 5.55 -2.13 19.08
N ASP A 249 5.27 -1.15 19.93
CA ASP A 249 4.67 -1.37 21.25
C ASP A 249 3.26 -1.96 21.14
N LYS A 250 2.49 -1.56 20.12
CA LYS A 250 1.19 -2.15 19.83
C LYS A 250 1.33 -3.63 19.43
N VAL A 251 2.22 -3.95 18.49
CA VAL A 251 2.39 -5.34 18.04
C VAL A 251 2.93 -6.24 19.15
N LEU A 252 3.84 -5.73 19.99
CA LEU A 252 4.34 -6.46 21.16
C LEU A 252 3.20 -6.80 22.14
N ARG A 253 2.32 -5.83 22.46
CA ARG A 253 1.13 -6.08 23.29
C ARG A 253 0.15 -7.06 22.65
N ASP A 254 -0.17 -6.88 21.35
CA ASP A 254 -1.03 -7.82 20.62
C ASP A 254 -0.49 -9.27 20.74
N LEU A 255 0.82 -9.46 20.59
CA LEU A 255 1.47 -10.78 20.65
C LEU A 255 1.45 -11.39 22.07
N ASP A 256 1.79 -10.61 23.10
CA ASP A 256 1.70 -11.04 24.51
C ASP A 256 0.25 -11.44 24.87
N GLU A 257 -0.75 -10.66 24.45
CA GLU A 257 -2.18 -10.94 24.68
C GLU A 257 -2.64 -12.23 23.97
N PHE A 258 -2.19 -12.46 22.73
CA PHE A 258 -2.51 -13.70 22.00
C PHE A 258 -1.83 -14.92 22.59
N GLU A 259 -0.57 -14.83 23.03
CA GLU A 259 0.12 -15.94 23.72
C GLU A 259 -0.65 -16.34 24.98
N GLN A 260 -0.94 -15.37 25.85
CA GLN A 260 -1.71 -15.59 27.09
C GLN A 260 -3.12 -16.14 26.81
N HIS A 261 -3.77 -15.72 25.72
CA HIS A 261 -5.06 -16.26 25.32
C HIS A 261 -4.98 -17.75 24.95
N HIS A 262 -4.02 -18.12 24.10
CA HIS A 262 -3.89 -19.50 23.64
C HIS A 262 -3.38 -20.44 24.75
N ALA A 263 -2.48 -19.97 25.62
CA ALA A 263 -2.02 -20.74 26.79
C ALA A 263 -3.19 -21.08 27.73
N ARG A 264 -3.98 -20.07 28.13
CA ARG A 264 -5.17 -20.27 28.98
C ARG A 264 -6.20 -21.20 28.33
N LYS A 265 -6.41 -21.08 27.02
CA LYS A 265 -7.35 -21.96 26.29
C LYS A 265 -6.84 -23.38 26.17
N LEU A 266 -5.53 -23.59 26.08
CA LEU A 266 -4.92 -24.92 26.10
C LEU A 266 -5.19 -25.59 27.46
N GLU A 267 -4.87 -24.92 28.57
CA GLU A 267 -5.16 -25.39 29.92
C GLU A 267 -6.65 -25.71 30.12
N GLU A 268 -7.55 -24.82 29.68
CA GLU A 268 -9.01 -25.04 29.75
C GLU A 268 -9.47 -26.30 29.00
N PHE A 269 -8.89 -26.62 27.84
CA PHE A 269 -9.28 -27.80 27.04
C PHE A 269 -8.58 -29.09 27.46
N GLU A 270 -7.44 -28.99 28.15
CA GLU A 270 -6.77 -30.12 28.80
C GLU A 270 -7.49 -30.53 30.09
N GLN A 271 -7.93 -29.57 30.91
CA GLN A 271 -8.61 -29.83 32.19
C GLN A 271 -10.07 -30.33 32.03
N ARG A 272 -10.76 -30.02 30.92
CA ARG A 272 -12.17 -30.43 30.66
C ARG A 272 -12.33 -31.88 30.16
N ALA A 273 -11.51 -32.81 30.62
CA ALA A 273 -11.64 -34.21 30.25
C ALA A 273 -12.98 -34.81 30.74
N GLY A 274 -13.77 -35.38 29.82
CA GLY A 274 -14.93 -36.22 30.15
C GLY A 274 -16.35 -35.68 29.85
N ILE A 275 -16.53 -34.53 29.18
CA ILE A 275 -17.88 -33.98 28.89
C ILE A 275 -18.12 -33.61 27.39
N GLU A 276 -17.08 -33.37 26.60
CA GLU A 276 -17.21 -33.12 25.15
C GLU A 276 -16.75 -34.33 24.31
N ASP A 277 -17.29 -34.44 23.09
CA ASP A 277 -16.75 -35.25 21.98
C ASP A 277 -15.21 -35.11 21.90
N GLU A 278 -14.50 -36.22 22.13
CA GLU A 278 -13.05 -36.23 22.29
C GLU A 278 -12.31 -35.78 21.03
N ASP A 279 -12.82 -36.12 19.84
CA ASP A 279 -12.24 -35.70 18.56
C ASP A 279 -12.32 -34.18 18.42
N ARG A 280 -13.47 -33.59 18.77
CA ARG A 280 -13.66 -32.13 18.76
C ARG A 280 -12.75 -31.45 19.78
N ARG A 281 -12.56 -32.05 20.96
CA ARG A 281 -11.64 -31.53 22.00
C ARG A 281 -10.18 -31.59 21.53
N MET A 282 -9.75 -32.71 20.95
CA MET A 282 -8.40 -32.88 20.39
C MET A 282 -8.08 -31.84 19.31
N ARG A 283 -9.00 -31.59 18.38
CA ARG A 283 -8.83 -30.54 17.34
C ARG A 283 -8.68 -29.14 17.95
N LYS A 284 -9.43 -28.81 19.02
CA LYS A 284 -9.29 -27.53 19.75
C LYS A 284 -7.92 -27.40 20.42
N VAL A 285 -7.42 -28.47 21.05
CA VAL A 285 -6.10 -28.53 21.71
C VAL A 285 -4.97 -28.33 20.69
N GLN A 286 -4.96 -29.12 19.61
CA GLN A 286 -3.99 -29.01 18.51
C GLN A 286 -3.94 -27.59 17.92
N PHE A 287 -5.11 -26.94 17.76
CA PHE A 287 -5.21 -25.57 17.29
C PHE A 287 -4.55 -24.56 18.27
N GLN A 288 -4.72 -24.72 19.60
CA GLN A 288 -4.05 -23.82 20.55
C GLN A 288 -2.53 -24.03 20.52
N GLN A 289 -2.07 -25.28 20.53
CA GLN A 289 -0.64 -25.64 20.46
C GLN A 289 0.02 -25.08 19.20
N TYR A 290 -0.59 -25.27 18.03
CA TYR A 290 -0.12 -24.70 16.76
C TYR A 290 -0.07 -23.16 16.78
N SER A 291 -1.02 -22.52 17.46
CA SER A 291 -1.06 -21.05 17.59
C SER A 291 0.06 -20.53 18.48
N LEU A 292 0.32 -21.16 19.63
CA LEU A 292 1.45 -20.84 20.52
C LEU A 292 2.79 -20.99 19.78
N ALA A 293 3.00 -22.13 19.12
CA ALA A 293 4.20 -22.40 18.33
C ALA A 293 4.42 -21.39 17.18
N SER A 294 3.35 -20.75 16.69
CA SER A 294 3.43 -19.68 15.68
C SER A 294 3.76 -18.32 16.29
N ILE A 295 3.23 -17.99 17.48
CA ILE A 295 3.41 -16.69 18.15
C ILE A 295 4.80 -16.58 18.76
N GLN A 296 5.22 -17.59 19.52
CA GLN A 296 6.45 -17.59 20.32
C GLN A 296 7.72 -17.11 19.60
N PRO A 297 8.06 -17.60 18.39
CA PRO A 297 9.25 -17.10 17.68
C PRO A 297 9.11 -15.62 17.27
N ILE A 298 7.91 -15.18 16.88
CA ILE A 298 7.66 -13.77 16.50
C ILE A 298 7.73 -12.88 17.74
N LEU A 299 7.17 -13.33 18.86
CA LEU A 299 7.23 -12.61 20.13
C LEU A 299 8.67 -12.48 20.62
N ALA A 300 9.49 -13.54 20.54
CA ALA A 300 10.91 -13.49 20.85
C ALA A 300 11.68 -12.51 19.94
N ASP A 301 11.43 -12.52 18.62
CA ASP A 301 12.01 -11.57 17.66
C ASP A 301 11.68 -10.10 18.03
N PHE A 302 10.45 -9.84 18.49
CA PHE A 302 10.06 -8.52 18.99
C PHE A 302 10.72 -8.20 20.35
N GLN A 303 10.69 -9.10 21.33
CA GLN A 303 11.28 -8.90 22.65
C GLN A 303 12.79 -8.60 22.57
N ALA A 304 13.53 -9.26 21.68
CA ALA A 304 14.94 -8.99 21.39
C ALA A 304 15.20 -7.57 20.83
N ARG A 305 14.17 -6.96 20.21
CA ARG A 305 14.21 -5.64 19.55
C ARG A 305 13.53 -4.53 20.36
N ARG A 306 13.29 -4.75 21.66
CA ARG A 306 12.57 -3.82 22.54
C ARG A 306 13.22 -2.43 22.63
N GLN A 307 14.54 -2.38 22.65
CA GLN A 307 15.29 -1.12 22.70
C GLN A 307 15.19 -0.35 21.36
N PRO A 308 14.94 0.97 21.36
CA PRO A 308 14.88 1.77 20.12
C PRO A 308 16.09 1.58 19.19
N GLY A 309 17.31 1.70 19.74
CA GLY A 309 18.55 1.55 18.97
C GLY A 309 18.73 0.19 18.26
N THR A 310 18.11 -0.90 18.75
CA THR A 310 18.19 -2.23 18.08
C THR A 310 17.20 -2.37 16.92
N ARG A 311 16.42 -1.32 16.66
CA ARG A 311 15.52 -1.17 15.51
C ARG A 311 15.99 -0.13 14.51
N VAL A 312 17.13 0.53 14.73
CA VAL A 312 17.70 1.48 13.75
C VAL A 312 18.09 0.72 12.48
N ILE A 313 17.49 1.12 11.37
CA ILE A 313 17.71 0.57 10.02
C ILE A 313 18.42 1.56 9.10
N GLY A 314 19.04 2.62 9.63
CA GLY A 314 19.77 3.61 8.85
C GLY A 314 19.65 5.04 9.36
N GLN A 315 20.10 5.97 8.52
CA GLN A 315 20.08 7.41 8.77
C GLN A 315 19.61 8.16 7.50
N VAL A 316 19.19 9.41 7.64
CA VAL A 316 18.94 10.29 6.48
C VAL A 316 20.28 10.66 5.81
N ALA A 317 20.34 10.72 4.48
CA ALA A 317 21.59 10.91 3.71
C ALA A 317 21.55 12.01 2.63
N TYR A 318 20.35 12.39 2.23
CA TYR A 318 19.96 13.54 1.41
C TYR A 318 18.67 14.05 2.10
N VAL A 319 18.30 15.30 1.95
CA VAL A 319 16.96 15.86 2.22
C VAL A 319 17.01 17.28 1.67
N ARG A 320 15.93 17.73 1.07
CA ARG A 320 15.85 19.03 0.44
C ARG A 320 14.55 19.71 0.86
N ASP A 321 14.62 21.03 1.02
CA ASP A 321 13.46 21.88 1.24
C ASP A 321 13.38 22.89 0.09
N ASP A 322 12.23 23.01 -0.55
CA ASP A 322 12.02 23.86 -1.74
C ASP A 322 10.99 24.98 -1.44
N PHE A 323 11.10 25.62 -0.28
CA PHE A 323 10.39 26.87 0.02
C PHE A 323 11.04 28.06 -0.73
N GLY A 324 10.79 28.13 -2.04
CA GLY A 324 11.09 29.29 -2.89
C GLY A 324 9.80 29.89 -3.46
N ASP A 325 9.47 31.12 -3.05
CA ASP A 325 8.20 31.86 -3.15
C ASP A 325 7.45 31.98 -4.51
N ASN A 326 7.83 31.28 -5.59
CA ASN A 326 7.35 31.56 -6.96
C ASN A 326 6.32 30.58 -7.55
N CYS A 327 5.91 29.52 -6.86
CA CYS A 327 4.82 28.64 -7.30
C CYS A 327 3.51 28.99 -6.59
N ASN A 328 2.63 29.73 -7.29
CA ASN A 328 1.38 30.31 -6.79
C ASN A 328 0.25 29.27 -6.58
N ILE A 329 0.58 28.10 -6.00
CA ILE A 329 -0.26 26.92 -5.86
C ILE A 329 -0.74 26.80 -4.41
N LYS A 330 -1.88 27.43 -4.09
CA LYS A 330 -2.47 27.47 -2.73
C LYS A 330 -3.09 26.14 -2.23
N ARG A 331 -2.77 24.99 -2.85
CA ARG A 331 -3.27 23.67 -2.44
C ARG A 331 -2.11 22.69 -2.42
N ALA A 332 -1.99 21.93 -1.34
CA ALA A 332 -1.11 20.77 -1.31
C ALA A 332 -1.60 19.76 -2.36
N ILE A 333 -0.89 19.70 -3.50
CA ILE A 333 -1.03 18.59 -4.43
C ILE A 333 -0.42 17.38 -3.73
N ASP A 334 -1.20 16.31 -3.56
CA ASP A 334 -0.71 15.08 -2.96
C ASP A 334 0.12 14.30 -3.99
N VAL A 335 1.29 13.77 -3.59
CA VAL A 335 2.09 12.89 -4.46
C VAL A 335 1.48 11.49 -4.38
N THR A 336 0.38 11.31 -5.09
CA THR A 336 -0.04 9.97 -5.53
C THR A 336 0.94 9.45 -6.59
N TYR A 337 0.77 8.20 -7.02
CA TYR A 337 1.60 7.48 -8.01
C TYR A 337 1.51 8.05 -9.45
N THR A 338 1.41 9.38 -9.59
CA THR A 338 1.24 10.15 -10.82
C THR A 338 2.47 10.98 -11.18
N THR A 339 3.49 11.05 -10.31
CA THR A 339 4.83 11.49 -10.74
C THR A 339 5.51 10.29 -11.42
N PRO A 340 5.91 10.38 -12.70
CA PRO A 340 6.63 9.31 -13.36
C PRO A 340 7.93 9.03 -12.61
N MET A 341 8.23 7.74 -12.40
CA MET A 341 9.36 7.32 -11.57
C MET A 341 10.71 7.77 -12.14
N GLU A 342 10.78 7.86 -13.46
CA GLU A 342 11.89 8.42 -14.24
C GLU A 342 12.24 9.85 -13.82
N TRP A 343 11.26 10.73 -13.52
CA TRP A 343 11.54 12.10 -13.09
C TRP A 343 12.19 12.15 -11.70
N ILE A 344 11.82 11.21 -10.82
CA ILE A 344 12.46 11.07 -9.52
C ILE A 344 13.94 10.68 -9.70
N LEU A 345 14.23 9.75 -10.62
CA LEU A 345 15.61 9.35 -10.93
C LEU A 345 16.41 10.49 -11.61
N GLU A 346 15.76 11.34 -12.41
CA GLU A 346 16.36 12.55 -13.00
C GLU A 346 16.75 13.60 -11.94
N ASP A 347 15.89 13.86 -10.94
CA ASP A 347 16.24 14.75 -9.82
C ASP A 347 17.47 14.23 -9.05
N PHE A 348 17.52 12.93 -8.80
CA PHE A 348 18.67 12.29 -8.14
C PHE A 348 19.94 12.45 -8.98
N ARG A 349 19.88 12.18 -10.29
CA ARG A 349 21.00 12.35 -11.22
C ARG A 349 21.48 13.80 -11.29
N ALA A 350 20.55 14.77 -11.27
CA ALA A 350 20.86 16.19 -11.19
C ALA A 350 21.54 16.60 -9.87
N CYS A 351 21.36 15.81 -8.80
CA CYS A 351 22.05 15.96 -7.51
C CYS A 351 23.29 15.07 -7.37
N GLY A 352 23.75 14.42 -8.45
CA GLY A 352 24.96 13.58 -8.48
C GLY A 352 24.77 12.13 -8.02
N LEU A 353 23.53 11.66 -7.83
CA LEU A 353 23.20 10.27 -7.51
C LEU A 353 22.55 9.60 -8.72
N ASP A 354 23.27 8.71 -9.41
CA ASP A 354 22.68 7.88 -10.46
C ASP A 354 22.01 6.66 -9.80
N LEU A 355 20.68 6.53 -9.88
CA LEU A 355 19.92 5.53 -9.12
C LEU A 355 19.02 4.65 -10.01
N ASP A 356 18.83 3.41 -9.58
CA ASP A 356 17.92 2.40 -10.14
C ASP A 356 16.87 1.95 -9.11
N ILE A 357 15.66 1.57 -9.55
CA ILE A 357 14.61 1.06 -8.66
C ILE A 357 14.81 -0.45 -8.43
N VAL A 358 14.80 -0.88 -7.17
CA VAL A 358 14.99 -2.30 -6.81
C VAL A 358 13.85 -2.82 -5.93
N SER A 359 13.39 -4.05 -6.23
CA SER A 359 12.25 -4.66 -5.54
C SER A 359 12.59 -5.23 -4.16
N ARG A 360 13.88 -5.45 -3.84
CA ARG A 360 14.40 -5.98 -2.56
C ARG A 360 15.84 -5.53 -2.30
N LEU A 361 16.20 -5.45 -1.02
CA LEU A 361 17.59 -5.49 -0.57
C LEU A 361 18.27 -6.83 -0.99
N PRO A 362 19.54 -6.82 -1.41
CA PRO A 362 20.23 -8.05 -1.82
C PRO A 362 20.56 -8.90 -0.59
N LEU A 363 20.16 -10.17 -0.60
CA LEU A 363 20.37 -11.10 0.51
C LEU A 363 21.87 -11.25 0.84
N SER A 364 22.27 -10.85 2.05
CA SER A 364 23.57 -11.23 2.62
C SER A 364 23.59 -12.74 2.88
N ARG A 365 24.33 -13.49 2.07
CA ARG A 365 24.61 -14.90 2.33
C ARG A 365 25.59 -15.01 3.50
N GLY A 366 25.21 -15.68 4.58
CA GLY A 366 26.16 -16.08 5.64
C GLY A 366 25.50 -16.67 6.88
N HIS A 367 25.71 -17.96 7.12
CA HIS A 367 25.53 -18.56 8.45
C HIS A 367 26.83 -18.40 9.27
N ALA A 368 26.66 -18.31 10.59
CA ALA A 368 27.62 -18.62 11.67
C ALA A 368 28.83 -17.68 11.94
N SER A 369 28.86 -17.23 13.20
CA SER A 369 29.99 -16.76 14.02
C SER A 369 30.61 -15.36 13.80
N PRO A 370 31.19 -14.75 14.86
CA PRO A 370 31.28 -13.30 14.97
C PRO A 370 32.71 -12.75 14.83
N VAL A 371 32.93 -11.93 13.80
CA VAL A 371 34.07 -11.00 13.68
C VAL A 371 33.52 -9.70 13.08
N PRO A 372 33.88 -8.49 13.56
CA PRO A 372 33.24 -7.25 13.13
C PRO A 372 33.62 -6.89 11.67
N GLY A 373 32.71 -7.21 10.75
CA GLY A 373 32.69 -6.71 9.37
C GLY A 373 32.02 -5.33 9.26
N PRO A 374 32.20 -4.61 8.14
CA PRO A 374 32.00 -3.16 8.06
C PRO A 374 30.55 -2.73 8.23
N ALA A 375 30.37 -1.53 8.80
CA ALA A 375 29.07 -0.94 9.09
C ALA A 375 28.17 -0.85 7.83
N ALA A 376 26.96 -1.40 7.96
CA ALA A 376 25.91 -1.21 6.96
C ALA A 376 25.40 0.23 7.04
N TYR A 377 25.89 1.10 6.14
CA TYR A 377 25.33 2.43 5.95
C TYR A 377 24.03 2.32 5.16
N LEU A 378 22.91 2.56 5.82
CA LEU A 378 21.58 2.65 5.24
C LEU A 378 21.13 4.12 5.23
N SER A 379 20.51 4.53 4.12
CA SER A 379 20.36 5.93 3.73
C SER A 379 18.94 6.22 3.20
N LEU A 380 18.23 7.23 3.71
CA LEU A 380 16.74 7.28 3.58
C LEU A 380 16.15 8.66 3.25
N LEU A 381 15.28 8.77 2.24
CA LEU A 381 15.09 10.01 1.47
C LEU A 381 13.72 10.39 0.90
N ALA A 382 13.45 11.68 0.69
CA ALA A 382 12.29 12.24 -0.03
C ALA A 382 12.67 13.00 -1.32
N SER A 383 11.80 13.00 -2.35
CA SER A 383 11.99 13.76 -3.60
C SER A 383 10.68 14.38 -4.11
N ARG A 384 10.78 15.42 -4.94
CA ARG A 384 9.67 15.96 -5.74
C ARG A 384 10.17 16.67 -7.00
N CYS A 385 9.58 16.35 -8.15
CA CYS A 385 10.17 16.63 -9.46
C CYS A 385 9.80 17.98 -10.07
N ARG A 386 10.72 18.49 -10.90
CA ARG A 386 10.50 19.65 -11.77
C ARG A 386 9.61 19.29 -12.96
N VAL A 387 8.71 20.20 -13.31
CA VAL A 387 8.13 20.27 -14.67
C VAL A 387 8.99 21.22 -15.50
N ALA A 388 9.46 20.78 -16.66
CA ALA A 388 10.19 21.63 -17.59
C ALA A 388 9.21 22.61 -18.29
N SER A 389 9.35 23.91 -18.02
CA SER A 389 8.67 24.94 -18.80
C SER A 389 9.41 25.16 -20.12
N GLY A 390 8.81 24.69 -21.22
CA GLY A 390 9.24 25.09 -22.56
C GLY A 390 9.09 26.60 -22.73
N SER A 391 10.19 27.29 -23.04
CA SER A 391 10.14 28.70 -23.44
C SER A 391 9.83 28.79 -24.93
N SER A 392 8.77 29.51 -25.26
CA SER A 392 8.51 30.00 -26.61
C SER A 392 8.13 31.48 -26.52
N SER A 393 8.73 32.27 -27.41
CA SER A 393 8.65 33.74 -27.47
C SER A 393 7.29 34.25 -27.94
#